data_AF-A0A966Q0U8-F1
#
_entry.id   AF-A0A966Q0U8-F1
#
_cell.length_a   1.000
_cell.length_b   1.000
_cell.length_c   1.000
_cell.angle_alpha   90.00
_cell.angle_beta   90.00
_cell.angle_gamma   90.00
#
_symmetry.space_group_name_H-M   'P 1'
#
loop_
_entity.id
_entity.type
_entity.pdbx_description
1 polymer ?
#
loop_
_entity_poly.entity_id
_entity_poly.type
_entity_poly.pdbx_seq_one_letter_code
_entity_poly.pdbx_strand_id
1 'polypeptide(L)'
;MAALDFPASPANNQIYTLNGVQYYYNGVIGAWLTNLITNPINANTTNTQILFNDAGYTNGSIGLVFNKYSNTFATGSIAASGNIWATGNVTVSGNVTSNGIISTLDKIGVGTTGLAVNQKFLVYGGRSGLIANAETYSIGVSYSAAAGNDYYYIGATSGASPNLIFSNAGGAERVRISTDGNVGIGNTSPALKLEVAGNMSVDAFVECSANISTSYTITTGRNAMSAGPITLNSGVTVTIPSGSTWTVV
;
A
#
# COMPACT_ATOMS: atom_id res chain seq x y z
N MET A 1 14.82 36.53 -14.28
CA MET A 1 15.18 37.69 -13.43
C MET A 1 16.70 37.78 -13.40
N ALA A 2 17.27 38.92 -13.80
CA ALA A 2 18.71 39.13 -13.69
C ALA A 2 19.08 39.18 -12.20
N ALA A 3 20.08 38.41 -11.77
CA ALA A 3 20.61 38.51 -10.42
C ALA A 3 21.24 39.91 -10.25
N LEU A 4 21.05 40.52 -9.10
CA LEU A 4 21.70 41.77 -8.75
C LEU A 4 23.14 41.46 -8.37
N ASP A 5 24.07 41.68 -9.30
CA ASP A 5 25.51 41.64 -9.01
C ASP A 5 25.94 42.99 -8.46
N PHE A 6 26.24 43.02 -7.16
CA PHE A 6 26.96 44.14 -6.56
C PHE A 6 28.47 44.01 -6.83
N PRO A 7 29.23 45.11 -6.88
CA PRO A 7 30.69 45.04 -6.94
C PRO A 7 31.26 44.29 -5.73
N ALA A 8 32.45 43.68 -5.88
CA ALA A 8 33.05 42.78 -4.89
C ALA A 8 33.23 43.38 -3.47
N SER A 9 33.27 44.71 -3.35
CA SER A 9 33.21 45.45 -2.08
C SER A 9 32.27 46.65 -2.23
N PRO A 10 30.96 46.48 -2.02
CA PRO A 10 30.01 47.57 -2.12
C PRO A 10 30.07 48.43 -0.84
N ALA A 11 30.02 49.75 -1.01
CA ALA A 11 30.01 50.68 0.11
C ALA A 11 28.62 50.72 0.75
N ASN A 12 28.60 50.74 2.07
CA ASN A 12 27.37 50.84 2.83
C ASN A 12 26.62 52.13 2.49
N ASN A 13 25.31 52.04 2.38
CA ASN A 13 24.39 53.12 2.05
C ASN A 13 24.59 53.76 0.66
N GLN A 14 25.20 53.04 -0.29
CA GLN A 14 25.42 53.52 -1.65
C GLN A 14 24.31 53.05 -2.61
N ILE A 15 23.95 53.92 -3.56
CA ILE A 15 23.04 53.61 -4.69
C ILE A 15 23.84 53.02 -5.85
N TYR A 16 23.41 51.86 -6.34
CA TYR A 16 23.93 51.18 -7.53
C TYR A 16 22.87 51.16 -8.62
N THR A 17 23.26 51.25 -9.89
CA THR A 17 22.31 51.20 -11.02
C THR A 17 22.65 50.03 -11.92
N LEU A 18 21.69 49.14 -12.16
CA LEU A 18 21.80 48.05 -13.13
C LEU A 18 20.58 48.08 -14.05
N ASN A 19 20.80 48.14 -15.35
CA ASN A 19 19.73 48.21 -16.37
C ASN A 19 18.69 49.32 -16.11
N GLY A 20 19.13 50.47 -15.59
CA GLY A 20 18.27 51.63 -15.33
C GLY A 20 17.47 51.56 -14.01
N VAL A 21 17.62 50.49 -13.23
CA VAL A 21 16.99 50.35 -11.91
C VAL A 21 18.03 50.64 -10.83
N GLN A 22 17.64 51.43 -9.82
CA GLN A 22 18.48 51.78 -8.68
C GLN A 22 18.32 50.78 -7.52
N TYR A 23 19.43 50.43 -6.88
CA TYR A 23 19.55 49.44 -5.81
C TYR A 23 20.38 50.03 -4.67
N TYR A 24 20.13 49.60 -3.43
CA TYR A 24 20.82 50.11 -2.25
C TYR A 24 21.52 48.99 -1.51
N TYR A 25 22.79 49.19 -1.13
CA TYR A 25 23.53 48.23 -0.30
C TYR A 25 23.65 48.75 1.13
N ASN A 26 23.03 48.08 2.11
CA ASN A 26 23.05 48.52 3.52
C ASN A 26 23.83 47.56 4.46
N GLY A 27 25.01 47.06 4.03
CA GLY A 27 26.01 46.43 4.90
C GLY A 27 25.63 45.10 5.57
N VAL A 28 24.37 44.70 5.49
CA VAL A 28 23.80 43.42 5.89
C VAL A 28 23.00 42.96 4.68
N ILE A 29 23.46 41.89 4.04
CA ILE A 29 22.67 41.24 3.01
C ILE A 29 21.49 40.58 3.75
N GLY A 30 20.36 41.30 3.82
CA GLY A 30 19.24 40.94 4.70
C GLY A 30 18.31 42.08 5.15
N ALA A 31 18.55 43.35 4.81
CA ALA A 31 17.65 44.45 5.16
C ALA A 31 16.82 44.94 3.96
N TRP A 32 15.59 44.42 3.88
CA TRP A 32 14.36 44.97 3.30
C TRP A 32 14.47 46.07 2.22
N LEU A 33 13.98 45.72 1.02
CA LEU A 33 13.53 46.66 -0.01
C LEU A 33 12.57 47.70 0.60
N THR A 34 13.08 48.88 0.93
CA THR A 34 12.28 50.03 1.37
C THR A 34 12.51 51.19 0.41
N ASN A 35 12.09 51.01 -0.83
CA ASN A 35 11.54 52.12 -1.59
C ASN A 35 10.50 51.64 -2.59
N LEU A 36 9.41 52.38 -2.57
CA LEU A 36 8.16 52.24 -3.28
C LEU A 36 8.39 51.89 -4.76
N ILE A 37 7.92 50.73 -5.21
CA ILE A 37 7.67 50.50 -6.63
C ILE A 37 6.54 51.47 -7.00
N THR A 38 6.87 52.54 -7.72
CA THR A 38 5.92 53.60 -8.12
C THR A 38 4.99 53.19 -9.26
N ASN A 39 5.12 51.96 -9.75
CA ASN A 39 3.99 51.24 -10.32
C ASN A 39 3.50 50.23 -9.28
N PRO A 40 2.23 50.25 -8.88
CA PRO A 40 1.70 49.18 -8.07
C PRO A 40 1.90 47.88 -8.86
N ILE A 41 2.70 46.93 -8.34
CA ILE A 41 2.22 45.55 -8.46
C ILE A 41 0.98 45.57 -7.60
N ASN A 42 -0.16 45.76 -8.26
CA ASN A 42 -1.44 45.84 -7.62
C ASN A 42 -1.64 44.48 -6.94
N ALA A 43 -1.21 44.42 -5.67
CA ALA A 43 -1.90 43.69 -4.65
C ALA A 43 -3.27 44.30 -4.53
N ASN A 44 -4.12 43.95 -5.50
CA ASN A 44 -5.50 43.66 -5.19
C ASN A 44 -5.48 42.84 -3.89
N THR A 45 -6.47 43.04 -3.02
CA THR A 45 -6.68 42.27 -1.79
C THR A 45 -6.75 40.74 -2.00
N THR A 46 -6.48 40.28 -3.23
CA THR A 46 -6.26 38.92 -3.73
C THR A 46 -4.79 38.49 -3.90
N ASN A 47 -3.78 39.32 -3.61
CA ASN A 47 -2.36 38.95 -3.82
C ASN A 47 -1.80 38.09 -2.69
N THR A 48 -1.46 36.85 -3.02
CA THR A 48 -1.11 35.79 -2.06
C THR A 48 0.32 35.24 -2.15
N GLN A 49 1.26 35.80 -2.92
CA GLN A 49 2.66 35.31 -2.88
C GLN A 49 3.74 36.39 -3.06
N ILE A 50 4.81 36.24 -2.27
CA ILE A 50 6.04 37.02 -2.29
C ILE A 50 7.22 36.07 -2.52
N LEU A 51 8.15 36.41 -3.41
CA LEU A 51 9.42 35.69 -3.61
C LEU A 51 10.57 36.44 -2.93
N PHE A 52 11.35 35.74 -2.12
CA PHE A 52 12.54 36.25 -1.45
C PHE A 52 13.68 35.25 -1.63
N ASN A 53 14.80 35.61 -2.28
CA ASN A 53 16.05 34.94 -1.94
C ASN A 53 17.29 35.78 -2.25
N ASP A 54 18.16 35.83 -1.24
CA ASP A 54 19.52 36.33 -1.26
C ASP A 54 20.50 35.17 -1.56
N ALA A 55 21.63 35.49 -2.18
CA ALA A 55 22.67 34.54 -2.55
C ALA A 55 23.54 34.16 -1.33
N GLY A 56 22.99 33.37 -0.41
CA GLY A 56 23.76 32.84 0.72
C GLY A 56 22.92 31.91 1.58
N TYR A 57 23.32 30.64 1.65
CA TYR A 57 22.70 29.64 2.50
C TYR A 57 22.46 30.16 3.93
N THR A 58 21.20 30.21 4.38
CA THR A 58 20.88 30.09 5.80
C THR A 58 19.83 29.00 5.98
N ASN A 59 20.30 27.87 6.52
CA ASN A 59 19.47 26.77 6.96
C ASN A 59 18.64 27.27 8.16
N GLY A 60 17.31 27.40 7.99
CA GLY A 60 16.40 27.85 9.07
C GLY A 60 15.40 28.95 8.74
N SER A 61 15.37 29.49 7.52
CA SER A 61 14.44 30.57 7.16
C SER A 61 12.99 30.06 6.94
N ILE A 62 12.04 30.70 7.62
CA ILE A 62 10.58 30.49 7.62
C ILE A 62 9.88 30.87 6.29
N GLY A 63 10.62 31.07 5.20
CA GLY A 63 10.15 31.63 3.93
C GLY A 63 10.40 30.75 2.71
N LEU A 64 9.69 31.05 1.60
CA LEU A 64 9.88 30.41 0.30
C LEU A 64 11.10 31.01 -0.43
N VAL A 65 12.19 30.26 -0.49
CA VAL A 65 13.44 30.63 -1.18
C VAL A 65 13.48 29.98 -2.55
N PHE A 66 13.58 30.76 -3.63
CA PHE A 66 13.90 30.18 -4.95
C PHE A 66 15.41 30.02 -5.13
N ASN A 67 15.84 28.80 -5.47
CA ASN A 67 17.22 28.51 -5.86
C ASN A 67 17.32 28.42 -7.39
N LYS A 68 18.00 29.39 -8.01
CA LYS A 68 18.17 29.48 -9.47
C LYS A 68 19.00 28.35 -10.08
N TYR A 69 19.90 27.75 -9.29
CA TYR A 69 20.82 26.72 -9.79
C TYR A 69 20.15 25.34 -9.85
N SER A 70 19.29 25.04 -8.86
CA SER A 70 18.49 23.80 -8.86
C SER A 70 17.10 23.99 -9.47
N ASN A 71 16.71 25.22 -9.79
CA ASN A 71 15.35 25.60 -10.21
C ASN A 71 14.26 25.07 -9.26
N THR A 72 14.54 25.09 -7.96
CA THR A 72 13.64 24.60 -6.90
C THR A 72 13.32 25.70 -5.90
N PHE A 73 12.14 25.60 -5.27
CA PHE A 73 11.82 26.36 -4.07
C PHE A 73 12.23 25.55 -2.84
N ALA A 74 13.02 26.15 -1.94
CA ALA A 74 13.40 25.62 -0.66
C ALA A 74 12.65 26.38 0.45
N THR A 75 12.12 25.66 1.42
CA THR A 75 11.42 26.21 2.58
C THR A 75 11.47 25.18 3.70
N GLY A 76 11.59 25.62 4.95
CA GLY A 76 11.61 24.72 6.09
C GLY A 76 10.25 24.04 6.34
N SER A 77 9.16 24.78 6.27
CA SER A 77 7.80 24.27 6.50
C SER A 77 6.79 25.03 5.64
N ILE A 78 5.94 24.29 4.92
CA ILE A 78 4.81 24.86 4.17
C ILE A 78 3.56 24.64 4.99
N ALA A 79 3.09 25.69 5.68
CA ALA A 79 1.81 25.68 6.38
C ALA A 79 0.74 26.29 5.44
N ALA A 80 -0.05 25.44 4.80
CA ALA A 80 -1.20 25.88 3.99
C ALA A 80 -2.49 25.69 4.80
N SER A 81 -3.31 26.74 4.90
CA SER A 81 -4.71 26.61 5.37
C SER A 81 -5.64 26.02 4.31
N GLY A 82 -5.13 25.85 3.08
CA GLY A 82 -5.80 25.22 1.95
C GLY A 82 -4.90 24.16 1.27
N ASN A 83 -5.00 24.04 -0.05
CA ASN A 83 -4.29 22.99 -0.79
C ASN A 83 -2.83 23.35 -1.09
N ILE A 84 -1.97 22.34 -1.09
CA ILE A 84 -0.65 22.39 -1.73
C ILE A 84 -0.79 21.72 -3.10
N TRP A 85 -0.81 22.49 -4.18
CA TRP A 85 -0.86 21.95 -5.55
C TRP A 85 0.54 21.77 -6.12
N ALA A 86 0.82 20.57 -6.61
CA ALA A 86 2.01 20.29 -7.42
C ALA A 86 1.56 19.60 -8.71
N THR A 87 2.14 20.01 -9.84
CA THR A 87 1.96 19.34 -11.14
C THR A 87 2.88 18.13 -11.33
N GLY A 88 3.81 17.94 -10.39
CA GLY A 88 4.73 16.80 -10.32
C GLY A 88 4.68 16.12 -8.95
N ASN A 89 5.70 15.31 -8.66
CA ASN A 89 5.77 14.54 -7.43
C ASN A 89 5.92 15.44 -6.19
N VAL A 90 5.20 15.13 -5.13
CA VAL A 90 5.44 15.67 -3.78
C VAL A 90 6.18 14.59 -2.98
N THR A 91 7.47 14.80 -2.74
CA THR A 91 8.28 13.89 -1.92
C THR A 91 8.29 14.39 -0.47
N VAL A 92 7.82 13.56 0.46
CA VAL A 92 7.89 13.82 1.90
C VAL A 92 8.90 12.84 2.51
N SER A 93 10.04 13.34 2.96
CA SER A 93 11.08 12.51 3.59
C SER A 93 10.82 12.20 5.08
N GLY A 94 9.73 12.73 5.64
CA GLY A 94 9.27 12.50 7.01
C GLY A 94 7.88 11.84 7.06
N ASN A 95 7.24 11.87 8.23
CA ASN A 95 5.90 11.31 8.40
C ASN A 95 4.83 12.18 7.74
N VAL A 96 3.90 11.57 7.00
CA VAL A 96 2.64 12.20 6.58
C VAL A 96 1.60 11.93 7.66
N THR A 97 1.52 12.79 8.68
CA THR A 97 0.45 12.73 9.68
C THR A 97 -0.75 13.50 9.16
N SER A 98 -1.74 12.79 8.62
CA SER A 98 -3.02 13.38 8.23
C SER A 98 -4.09 13.04 9.26
N ASN A 99 -4.88 14.03 9.69
CA ASN A 99 -6.11 13.81 10.44
C ASN A 99 -7.32 13.71 9.48
N GLY A 100 -7.08 13.47 8.18
CA GLY A 100 -8.06 13.53 7.10
C GLY A 100 -7.88 12.40 6.08
N ILE A 101 -8.93 12.15 5.28
CA ILE A 101 -8.99 11.08 4.28
C ILE A 101 -8.06 11.42 3.10
N ILE A 102 -7.15 10.51 2.73
CA ILE A 102 -6.47 10.53 1.43
C ILE A 102 -7.48 10.05 0.37
N SER A 103 -8.37 10.95 -0.07
CA SER A 103 -9.63 10.58 -0.73
C SER A 103 -9.60 10.52 -2.25
N THR A 104 -8.58 11.09 -2.91
CA THR A 104 -8.56 11.23 -4.39
C THR A 104 -7.38 10.54 -5.07
N LEU A 105 -6.57 9.75 -4.36
CA LEU A 105 -5.50 9.00 -5.01
C LEU A 105 -6.09 7.81 -5.78
N ASP A 106 -5.79 7.71 -7.08
CA ASP A 106 -6.14 6.52 -7.87
C ASP A 106 -5.28 5.30 -7.46
N LYS A 107 -4.02 5.55 -7.07
CA LYS A 107 -3.10 4.51 -6.58
C LYS A 107 -2.21 4.99 -5.42
N ILE A 108 -1.94 4.11 -4.47
CA ILE A 108 -1.07 4.32 -3.31
C ILE A 108 0.03 3.25 -3.31
N GLY A 109 1.29 3.68 -3.29
CA GLY A 109 2.46 2.79 -3.21
C GLY A 109 3.30 3.11 -1.98
N VAL A 110 3.57 2.12 -1.15
CA VAL A 110 4.46 2.23 0.01
C VAL A 110 5.66 1.32 -0.21
N GLY A 111 6.88 1.86 -0.13
CA GLY A 111 8.11 1.08 -0.34
C GLY A 111 8.38 0.64 -1.79
N THR A 112 7.64 1.17 -2.77
CA THR A 112 7.78 0.86 -4.20
C THR A 112 8.01 2.13 -5.01
N THR A 113 8.67 2.01 -6.16
CA THR A 113 8.84 3.09 -7.16
C THR A 113 7.83 3.02 -8.31
N GLY A 114 6.94 2.02 -8.33
CA GLY A 114 5.93 1.85 -9.38
C GLY A 114 4.78 0.93 -8.97
N LEU A 115 3.62 1.14 -9.61
CA LEU A 115 2.39 0.37 -9.39
C LEU A 115 1.85 -0.14 -10.72
N ALA A 116 1.58 -1.44 -10.82
CA ALA A 116 1.02 -2.04 -12.02
C ALA A 116 -0.40 -1.49 -12.33
N VAL A 117 -0.89 -1.70 -13.56
CA VAL A 117 -2.22 -1.20 -13.99
C VAL A 117 -3.38 -1.71 -13.14
N ASN A 118 -3.22 -2.86 -12.48
CA ASN A 118 -4.22 -3.50 -11.62
C ASN A 118 -3.98 -3.32 -10.11
N GLN A 119 -3.03 -2.47 -9.71
CA GLN A 119 -2.73 -2.21 -8.30
C GLN A 119 -3.18 -0.81 -7.90
N LYS A 120 -4.19 -0.72 -7.04
CA LYS A 120 -4.60 0.54 -6.39
C LYS A 120 -3.91 0.79 -5.06
N PHE A 121 -3.52 -0.27 -4.36
CA PHE A 121 -2.69 -0.17 -3.16
C PHE A 121 -1.64 -1.28 -3.19
N LEU A 122 -0.36 -0.90 -3.08
CA LEU A 122 0.75 -1.85 -2.91
C LEU A 122 1.63 -1.39 -1.77
N VAL A 123 1.90 -2.31 -0.85
CA VAL A 123 3.00 -2.19 0.12
C VAL A 123 4.08 -3.17 -0.30
N TYR A 124 5.24 -2.67 -0.70
CA TYR A 124 6.37 -3.47 -1.14
C TYR A 124 7.46 -3.51 -0.06
N GLY A 125 7.78 -4.73 0.39
CA GLY A 125 8.71 -4.96 1.49
C GLY A 125 8.12 -4.63 2.87
N GLY A 126 8.67 -5.26 3.91
CA GLY A 126 8.24 -5.08 5.30
C GLY A 126 6.88 -5.72 5.63
N ARG A 127 6.41 -5.50 6.86
CA ARG A 127 5.09 -5.97 7.34
C ARG A 127 4.09 -4.81 7.25
N SER A 128 2.89 -5.07 6.73
CA SER A 128 1.76 -4.15 6.87
C SER A 128 0.92 -4.55 8.07
N GLY A 129 0.64 -3.60 8.97
CA GLY A 129 -0.24 -3.79 10.11
C GLY A 129 -1.61 -3.18 9.83
N LEU A 130 -2.65 -4.00 9.84
CA LEU A 130 -4.04 -3.55 9.81
C LEU A 130 -4.62 -3.88 11.19
N ILE A 131 -4.89 -2.85 12.00
CA ILE A 131 -5.25 -2.97 13.42
C ILE A 131 -6.58 -2.26 13.63
N ALA A 132 -7.55 -2.96 14.22
CA ALA A 132 -8.84 -2.43 14.63
C ALA A 132 -8.95 -2.48 16.16
N ASN A 133 -9.22 -1.35 16.80
CA ASN A 133 -9.29 -1.26 18.27
C ASN A 133 -10.69 -1.58 18.83
N ALA A 134 -11.75 -1.54 18.01
CA ALA A 134 -13.14 -1.80 18.42
C ALA A 134 -14.01 -2.51 17.35
N GLU A 135 -13.43 -2.84 16.19
CA GLU A 135 -14.09 -3.60 15.10
C GLU A 135 -13.63 -5.05 15.14
N THR A 136 -14.53 -6.01 14.90
CA THR A 136 -14.21 -7.45 14.89
C THR A 136 -13.23 -7.83 13.78
N TYR A 137 -13.17 -7.03 12.72
CA TYR A 137 -12.34 -7.28 11.55
C TYR A 137 -11.35 -6.14 11.34
N SER A 138 -10.06 -6.45 11.33
CA SER A 138 -9.04 -5.47 10.94
C SER A 138 -8.85 -5.36 9.43
N ILE A 139 -9.45 -6.27 8.65
CA ILE A 139 -9.43 -6.29 7.19
C ILE A 139 -10.84 -6.60 6.68
N GLY A 140 -11.46 -5.64 5.99
CA GLY A 140 -12.67 -5.87 5.20
C GLY A 140 -12.31 -6.03 3.73
N VAL A 141 -12.64 -7.17 3.11
CA VAL A 141 -12.39 -7.41 1.68
C VAL A 141 -13.71 -7.61 0.95
N SER A 142 -14.32 -6.54 0.46
CA SER A 142 -15.62 -6.62 -0.24
C SER A 142 -15.45 -6.58 -1.76
N TYR A 143 -16.23 -7.38 -2.46
CA TYR A 143 -16.53 -7.22 -3.87
C TYR A 143 -18.04 -7.06 -4.07
N SER A 144 -18.45 -5.89 -4.56
CA SER A 144 -19.84 -5.61 -4.94
C SER A 144 -19.97 -5.73 -6.46
N ALA A 145 -20.47 -6.86 -6.96
CA ALA A 145 -21.05 -6.89 -8.30
C ALA A 145 -22.39 -6.13 -8.30
N ALA A 146 -22.81 -5.59 -9.44
CA ALA A 146 -24.08 -4.86 -9.60
C ALA A 146 -25.36 -5.68 -9.28
N ALA A 147 -25.23 -6.95 -8.87
CA ALA A 147 -26.31 -7.89 -8.66
C ALA A 147 -26.24 -8.55 -7.25
N GLY A 148 -26.52 -7.75 -6.21
CA GLY A 148 -27.16 -8.19 -4.97
C GLY A 148 -26.53 -9.29 -4.10
N ASN A 149 -25.31 -9.75 -4.38
CA ASN A 149 -24.60 -10.71 -3.53
C ASN A 149 -23.25 -10.10 -3.11
N ASP A 150 -23.10 -9.83 -1.81
CA ASP A 150 -21.83 -9.40 -1.23
C ASP A 150 -20.90 -10.61 -1.11
N TYR A 151 -19.90 -10.71 -2.00
CA TYR A 151 -18.86 -11.72 -1.91
C TYR A 151 -17.59 -11.11 -1.32
N TYR A 152 -16.92 -11.88 -0.45
CA TYR A 152 -15.59 -11.57 0.06
C TYR A 152 -14.58 -12.49 -0.64
N TYR A 153 -13.67 -11.92 -1.43
CA TYR A 153 -12.63 -12.70 -2.14
C TYR A 153 -11.26 -12.43 -1.55
N ILE A 154 -10.58 -13.50 -1.11
CA ILE A 154 -9.14 -13.49 -0.82
C ILE A 154 -8.50 -14.45 -1.80
N GLY A 155 -7.81 -13.91 -2.81
CA GLY A 155 -7.26 -14.72 -3.90
C GLY A 155 -6.51 -13.89 -4.93
N ALA A 156 -6.03 -14.55 -5.98
CA ALA A 156 -5.31 -13.91 -7.07
C ALA A 156 -6.12 -13.98 -8.37
N THR A 157 -6.07 -12.91 -9.17
CA THR A 157 -6.66 -12.86 -10.52
C THR A 157 -5.67 -13.28 -11.61
N SER A 158 -4.49 -13.79 -11.24
CA SER A 158 -3.45 -14.16 -12.22
C SER A 158 -3.74 -15.54 -12.81
N GLY A 159 -3.46 -15.72 -14.12
CA GLY A 159 -3.62 -17.02 -14.79
C GLY A 159 -2.75 -18.14 -14.20
N ALA A 160 -1.73 -17.80 -13.42
CA ALA A 160 -0.90 -18.75 -12.68
C ALA A 160 -1.59 -19.36 -11.46
N SER A 161 -2.73 -18.80 -11.01
CA SER A 161 -3.58 -19.32 -9.93
C SER A 161 -2.81 -19.74 -8.67
N PRO A 162 -2.06 -18.83 -8.00
CA PRO A 162 -1.25 -19.20 -6.83
C PRO A 162 -2.10 -19.75 -5.67
N ASN A 163 -1.45 -20.55 -4.82
CA ASN A 163 -2.07 -21.07 -3.60
C ASN A 163 -2.39 -19.94 -2.61
N LEU A 164 -3.45 -20.12 -1.81
CA LEU A 164 -3.68 -19.30 -0.62
C LEU A 164 -2.97 -19.96 0.56
N ILE A 165 -2.04 -19.26 1.22
CA ILE A 165 -1.18 -19.81 2.28
C ILE A 165 -1.27 -18.95 3.54
N PHE A 166 -1.42 -19.62 4.68
CA PHE A 166 -1.28 -19.05 6.00
C PHE A 166 -0.02 -19.60 6.65
N SER A 167 0.92 -18.73 7.01
CA SER A 167 2.21 -19.10 7.60
C SER A 167 2.48 -18.36 8.91
N ASN A 168 3.43 -18.87 9.70
CA ASN A 168 3.95 -18.15 10.85
C ASN A 168 5.13 -17.22 10.48
N ALA A 169 5.67 -16.48 11.45
CA ALA A 169 6.79 -15.57 11.24
C ALA A 169 8.06 -16.26 10.70
N GLY A 170 8.22 -17.57 10.94
CA GLY A 170 9.33 -18.37 10.41
C GLY A 170 9.10 -18.90 9.00
N GLY A 171 8.00 -18.52 8.34
CA GLY A 171 7.67 -18.97 6.98
C GLY A 171 7.09 -20.38 6.89
N ALA A 172 6.89 -21.07 8.02
CA ALA A 172 6.29 -22.40 8.02
C ALA A 172 4.79 -22.31 7.71
N GLU A 173 4.34 -22.99 6.65
CA GLU A 173 2.93 -23.10 6.26
C GLU A 173 2.14 -23.87 7.33
N ARG A 174 1.01 -23.30 7.73
CA ARG A 174 0.08 -23.90 8.71
C ARG A 174 -1.20 -24.37 8.04
N VAL A 175 -1.71 -23.57 7.11
CA VAL A 175 -2.88 -23.91 6.30
C VAL A 175 -2.61 -23.46 4.87
N ARG A 176 -3.00 -24.28 3.90
CA ARG A 176 -3.04 -23.88 2.49
C ARG A 176 -4.36 -24.26 1.83
N ILE A 177 -4.73 -23.50 0.81
CA ILE A 177 -5.65 -23.91 -0.23
C ILE A 177 -4.86 -23.98 -1.52
N SER A 178 -4.75 -25.18 -2.10
CA SER A 178 -4.01 -25.40 -3.34
C SER A 178 -4.75 -24.80 -4.54
N THR A 179 -4.04 -24.73 -5.66
CA THR A 179 -4.60 -24.33 -6.97
C THR A 179 -5.77 -25.21 -7.40
N ASP A 180 -5.83 -26.46 -6.94
CA ASP A 180 -6.90 -27.43 -7.24
C ASP A 180 -8.07 -27.35 -6.23
N GLY A 181 -8.00 -26.39 -5.30
CA GLY A 181 -8.98 -26.19 -4.23
C GLY A 181 -8.88 -27.22 -3.10
N ASN A 182 -7.73 -27.88 -2.93
CA ASN A 182 -7.50 -28.80 -1.81
C ASN A 182 -6.98 -28.04 -0.59
N VAL A 183 -7.51 -28.35 0.59
CA VAL A 183 -7.11 -27.73 1.85
C VAL A 183 -6.12 -28.62 2.58
N GLY A 184 -4.94 -28.09 2.90
CA GLY A 184 -3.93 -28.76 3.71
C GLY A 184 -3.78 -28.07 5.06
N ILE A 185 -3.84 -28.83 6.17
CA ILE A 185 -3.53 -28.33 7.52
C ILE A 185 -2.27 -29.03 8.00
N GLY A 186 -1.19 -28.27 8.18
CA GLY A 186 0.16 -28.82 8.40
C GLY A 186 0.70 -29.65 7.22
N ASN A 187 0.01 -29.66 6.07
CA ASN A 187 0.37 -30.40 4.86
C ASN A 187 0.54 -29.44 3.69
N THR A 188 1.75 -29.38 3.13
CA THR A 188 2.09 -28.51 2.01
C THR A 188 1.74 -29.10 0.65
N SER A 189 1.23 -30.34 0.56
CA SER A 189 0.88 -31.01 -0.69
C SER A 189 -0.35 -31.92 -0.52
N PRO A 190 -1.55 -31.37 -0.23
CA PRO A 190 -2.76 -32.16 -0.05
C PRO A 190 -3.20 -32.81 -1.37
N ALA A 191 -3.32 -34.14 -1.39
CA ALA A 191 -3.81 -34.89 -2.55
C ALA A 191 -5.35 -35.00 -2.59
N LEU A 192 -6.00 -34.90 -1.43
CA LEU A 192 -7.45 -34.89 -1.25
C LEU A 192 -7.98 -33.49 -0.89
N LYS A 193 -9.30 -33.31 -0.98
CA LYS A 193 -9.97 -32.02 -0.73
C LYS A 193 -9.68 -31.43 0.65
N LEU A 194 -9.49 -32.27 1.66
CA LEU A 194 -8.99 -31.88 2.98
C LEU A 194 -7.99 -32.93 3.46
N GLU A 195 -6.78 -32.52 3.78
CA GLU A 195 -5.77 -33.37 4.43
C GLU A 195 -5.14 -32.66 5.62
N VAL A 196 -5.17 -33.33 6.78
CA VAL A 196 -4.52 -32.89 8.00
C VAL A 196 -3.28 -33.75 8.24
N ALA A 197 -2.10 -33.14 8.33
CA ALA A 197 -0.90 -33.83 8.76
C ALA A 197 -0.85 -33.86 10.29
N GLY A 198 -1.06 -35.03 10.88
CA GLY A 198 -1.06 -35.24 12.33
C GLY A 198 -2.42 -35.66 12.87
N ASN A 199 -2.67 -35.35 14.14
CA ASN A 199 -3.88 -35.77 14.84
C ASN A 199 -5.03 -34.79 14.59
N MET A 200 -6.23 -35.34 14.41
CA MET A 200 -7.47 -34.57 14.33
C MET A 200 -8.37 -34.93 15.51
N SER A 201 -8.90 -33.93 16.21
CA SER A 201 -9.94 -34.11 17.22
C SER A 201 -11.28 -33.67 16.62
N VAL A 202 -12.30 -34.49 16.79
CA VAL A 202 -13.69 -34.20 16.40
C VAL A 202 -14.50 -34.22 17.69
N ASP A 203 -15.33 -33.19 17.90
CA ASP A 203 -16.03 -32.97 19.18
C ASP A 203 -17.11 -34.03 19.45
N ALA A 204 -17.98 -34.30 18.46
CA ALA A 204 -19.11 -35.22 18.62
C ALA A 204 -19.15 -36.34 17.57
N PHE A 205 -19.53 -36.03 16.32
CA PHE A 205 -19.82 -37.04 15.31
C PHE A 205 -19.10 -36.77 13.98
N VAL A 206 -18.73 -37.85 13.28
CA VAL A 206 -18.32 -37.83 11.87
C VAL A 206 -19.42 -38.49 11.06
N GLU A 207 -20.13 -37.70 10.26
CA GLU A 207 -21.20 -38.22 9.40
C GLU A 207 -20.65 -38.72 8.07
N CYS A 208 -20.95 -39.98 7.75
CA CYS A 208 -20.66 -40.58 6.45
C CYS A 208 -21.95 -40.65 5.63
N SER A 209 -21.87 -40.45 4.31
CA SER A 209 -23.03 -40.66 3.44
C SER A 209 -23.43 -42.14 3.42
N ALA A 210 -24.71 -42.43 3.70
CA ALA A 210 -25.24 -43.79 3.62
C ALA A 210 -25.28 -44.34 2.18
N ASN A 211 -25.27 -43.45 1.17
CA ASN A 211 -25.23 -43.80 -0.24
C ASN A 211 -23.94 -43.25 -0.85
N ILE A 212 -23.12 -44.13 -1.42
CA ILE A 212 -21.93 -43.75 -2.16
C ILE A 212 -22.31 -43.67 -3.64
N SER A 213 -22.35 -42.44 -4.17
CA SER A 213 -22.76 -42.15 -5.54
C SER A 213 -21.61 -42.01 -6.53
N THR A 214 -20.37 -41.96 -6.04
CA THR A 214 -19.18 -41.71 -6.85
C THR A 214 -18.15 -42.78 -6.56
N SER A 215 -17.58 -43.39 -7.61
CA SER A 215 -16.50 -44.36 -7.44
C SER A 215 -15.31 -43.74 -6.71
N TYR A 216 -14.71 -44.52 -5.83
CA TYR A 216 -13.60 -44.08 -5.00
C TYR A 216 -12.51 -45.13 -4.93
N THR A 217 -11.26 -44.70 -5.01
CA THR A 217 -10.10 -45.54 -4.77
C THR A 217 -9.41 -45.02 -3.53
N ILE A 218 -9.26 -45.87 -2.52
CA ILE A 218 -8.48 -45.51 -1.33
C ILE A 218 -7.05 -45.19 -1.78
N THR A 219 -6.48 -44.10 -1.28
CA THR A 219 -5.09 -43.74 -1.58
C THR A 219 -4.17 -44.86 -1.09
N THR A 220 -3.24 -45.32 -1.94
CA THR A 220 -2.28 -46.39 -1.59
C THR A 220 -1.59 -46.12 -0.25
N GLY A 221 -1.55 -47.14 0.61
CA GLY A 221 -0.97 -47.06 1.95
C GLY A 221 -1.86 -46.37 3.00
N ARG A 222 -3.14 -46.15 2.69
CA ARG A 222 -4.16 -45.64 3.63
C ARG A 222 -5.23 -46.69 3.88
N ASN A 223 -5.90 -46.57 5.03
CA ASN A 223 -7.13 -47.28 5.33
C ASN A 223 -8.30 -46.30 5.32
N ALA A 224 -9.50 -46.80 5.10
CA ALA A 224 -10.73 -46.01 5.15
C ALA A 224 -11.70 -46.62 6.17
N MET A 225 -12.52 -45.76 6.77
CA MET A 225 -13.65 -46.16 7.59
C MET A 225 -14.90 -45.41 7.17
N SER A 226 -16.05 -46.03 7.41
CA SER A 226 -17.36 -45.44 7.19
C SER A 226 -18.35 -46.02 8.19
N ALA A 227 -19.36 -45.27 8.58
CA ALA A 227 -20.31 -45.67 9.62
C ALA A 227 -21.66 -46.12 9.04
N GLY A 228 -22.24 -47.16 9.66
CA GLY A 228 -23.61 -47.64 9.40
C GLY A 228 -23.74 -48.56 8.18
N PRO A 229 -24.97 -48.97 7.83
CA PRO A 229 -25.21 -49.64 6.56
C PRO A 229 -24.93 -48.68 5.40
N ILE A 230 -24.23 -49.16 4.37
CA ILE A 230 -23.82 -48.36 3.23
C ILE A 230 -24.30 -49.02 1.96
N THR A 231 -24.86 -48.20 1.07
CA THR A 231 -25.30 -48.61 -0.25
C THR A 231 -24.38 -47.99 -1.30
N LEU A 232 -23.91 -48.80 -2.25
CA LEU A 232 -23.25 -48.30 -3.46
C LEU A 232 -24.31 -48.11 -4.54
N ASN A 233 -24.35 -46.94 -5.18
CA ASN A 233 -25.23 -46.75 -6.33
C ASN A 233 -24.83 -47.69 -7.47
N SER A 234 -25.79 -48.04 -8.34
CA SER A 234 -25.51 -48.86 -9.53
C SER A 234 -24.37 -48.26 -10.36
N GLY A 235 -23.34 -49.06 -10.64
CA GLY A 235 -22.15 -48.66 -11.40
C GLY A 235 -21.03 -48.00 -10.59
N VAL A 236 -21.22 -47.77 -9.29
CA VAL A 236 -20.19 -47.24 -8.38
C VAL A 236 -19.27 -48.37 -7.93
N THR A 237 -17.97 -48.09 -7.93
CA THR A 237 -16.92 -49.01 -7.47
C THR A 237 -16.11 -48.38 -6.34
N VAL A 238 -15.88 -49.16 -5.27
CA VAL A 238 -14.90 -48.81 -4.25
C VAL A 238 -13.69 -49.73 -4.41
N THR A 239 -12.55 -49.15 -4.75
CA THR A 239 -11.31 -49.90 -4.96
C THR A 239 -10.45 -49.80 -3.71
N ILE A 240 -10.07 -50.96 -3.17
CA ILE A 240 -9.20 -51.11 -2.01
C ILE A 240 -7.83 -51.59 -2.52
N PRO A 241 -6.79 -50.75 -2.52
CA PRO A 241 -5.45 -51.17 -2.94
C PRO A 241 -4.88 -52.27 -2.04
N SER A 242 -3.89 -53.01 -2.56
CA SER A 242 -3.14 -53.99 -1.76
C SER A 242 -2.58 -53.35 -0.48
N GLY A 243 -2.73 -54.03 0.65
CA GLY A 243 -2.31 -53.55 1.97
C GLY A 243 -3.23 -52.49 2.60
N SER A 244 -4.32 -52.10 1.94
CA SER A 244 -5.33 -51.18 2.48
C SER A 244 -6.54 -51.95 3.02
N THR A 245 -7.27 -51.35 3.94
CA THR A 245 -8.52 -51.88 4.49
C THR A 245 -9.61 -50.82 4.44
N TRP A 246 -10.81 -51.23 4.06
CA TRP A 246 -12.02 -50.45 4.28
C TRP A 246 -12.85 -51.15 5.35
N THR A 247 -13.14 -50.44 6.45
CA THR A 247 -13.99 -50.96 7.52
C THR A 247 -15.30 -50.19 7.58
N VAL A 248 -16.41 -50.92 7.66
CA VAL A 248 -17.72 -50.36 7.97
C VAL A 248 -17.99 -50.64 9.45
N VAL A 249 -18.16 -49.57 10.25
CA VAL A 249 -18.39 -49.63 11.71
C VAL A 249 -19.84 -49.39 12.08
#